data_AF-A0A8T3YCC0-F1
#
_entry.id   AF-A0A8T3YCC0-F1
#
_cell.length_a   1.000
_cell.length_b   1.000
_cell.length_c   1.000
_cell.angle_alpha   90.00
_cell.angle_beta   90.00
_cell.angle_gamma   90.00
#
_symmetry.space_group_name_H-M   'P 1'
#
loop_
_entity.id
_entity.type
_entity.pdbx_description
1 polymer ?
#
loop_
_entity_poly.entity_id
_entity_poly.type
_entity_poly.pdbx_seq_one_letter_code
_entity_poly.pdbx_strand_id
1 'polypeptide(L)'
;MANKMTIEDMAVFCKSKGFVYPSAELYGGLAGFFDLGPLGVEVANNIKQHWWKTFVQSRDDMVGLDGSIVTNPKVWVASGHVECFEDVMVECKKCHARIRGDHLLEDQLKIQADGLSLDDITKLIKENKIKCPQCKGELGEGRQFNLMFQTQVGPAADESAKSYLRPETAQLIFADFKMITDTTRLKLPFGVAQIGKAFRNEIAPRDFLFRCREFEQMEIEYFIHPKQVNECPYVKEVLNHRMLVFSSEMQEKNQQPKEMSMKEALDKKIIKTPWHAYWLSKMHQWFTGIGATPSKFRIRQHLPTEKSHYALDTWDLEYEFPFGWKELQGMANRTDFDLQQHMKHSKKDLSLFDEESKQKVVPHVVA
;
A
#
# COMPACT_ATOMS: atom_id res chain seq x y z
N MET A 1 7.10 10.87 34.63
CA MET A 1 6.99 10.78 33.17
C MET A 1 6.07 9.60 32.88
N ALA A 2 4.97 9.77 32.15
CA ALA A 2 4.12 8.64 31.80
C ALA A 2 4.96 7.66 30.95
N ASN A 3 4.98 6.38 31.33
CA ASN A 3 5.68 5.35 30.56
C ASN A 3 5.12 5.35 29.12
N LYS A 4 5.97 5.56 28.12
CA LYS A 4 5.56 5.55 26.72
C LYS A 4 5.28 4.08 26.36
N MET A 5 4.02 3.74 26.07
CA MET A 5 3.61 2.38 25.73
C MET A 5 4.34 1.88 24.48
N THR A 6 5.02 0.73 24.58
CA THR A 6 5.69 0.12 23.43
C THR A 6 4.72 -0.68 22.54
N ILE A 7 5.19 -1.16 21.39
CA ILE A 7 4.37 -2.02 20.53
C ILE A 7 4.14 -3.40 21.16
N GLU A 8 5.10 -3.88 21.95
CA GLU A 8 4.98 -5.11 22.73
C GLU A 8 3.95 -4.96 23.85
N ASP A 9 3.97 -3.82 24.57
CA ASP A 9 2.95 -3.51 25.58
C ASP A 9 1.56 -3.48 24.95
N MET A 10 1.43 -2.89 23.76
CA MET A 10 0.17 -2.87 23.00
C MET A 10 -0.28 -4.28 22.61
N ALA A 11 0.62 -5.13 22.11
CA ALA A 11 0.30 -6.50 21.73
C ALA A 11 -0.19 -7.31 22.95
N VAL A 12 0.47 -7.18 24.11
CA VAL A 12 0.05 -7.81 25.37
C VAL A 12 -1.32 -7.30 25.81
N PHE A 13 -1.56 -5.99 25.74
CA PHE A 13 -2.85 -5.40 26.06
C PHE A 13 -3.95 -5.94 25.14
N CYS A 14 -3.77 -5.86 23.82
CA CYS A 14 -4.72 -6.33 22.82
C CYS A 14 -5.09 -7.79 23.02
N LYS A 15 -4.10 -8.64 23.31
CA LYS A 15 -4.34 -10.05 23.64
C LYS A 15 -5.15 -10.20 24.93
N SER A 16 -4.72 -9.55 26.01
CA SER A 16 -5.38 -9.68 27.33
C SER A 16 -6.82 -9.18 27.36
N LYS A 17 -7.17 -8.24 26.46
CA LYS A 17 -8.51 -7.64 26.37
C LYS A 17 -9.38 -8.25 25.28
N GLY A 18 -8.87 -9.19 24.49
CA GLY A 18 -9.65 -9.84 23.44
C GLY A 18 -9.81 -9.02 22.15
N PHE A 19 -8.81 -8.21 21.81
CA PHE A 19 -8.73 -7.53 20.52
C PHE A 19 -8.03 -8.39 19.46
N VAL A 20 -6.84 -8.90 19.75
CA VAL A 20 -6.01 -9.60 18.76
C VAL A 20 -5.31 -10.78 19.40
N TYR A 21 -5.35 -11.94 18.74
CA TYR A 21 -4.67 -13.16 19.14
C TYR A 21 -3.64 -13.57 18.09
N PRO A 22 -2.48 -14.12 18.49
CA PRO A 22 -1.65 -14.88 17.56
C PRO A 22 -2.47 -16.04 17.00
N SER A 23 -2.53 -16.16 15.67
CA SER A 23 -3.37 -17.18 15.05
C SER A 23 -2.89 -18.58 15.42
N ALA A 24 -3.82 -19.45 15.84
CA ALA A 24 -3.54 -20.81 16.30
C ALA A 24 -2.52 -20.89 17.47
N GLU A 25 -2.58 -19.98 18.44
CA GLU A 25 -1.64 -19.92 19.57
C GLU A 25 -1.47 -21.25 20.34
N LEU A 26 -2.54 -22.05 20.50
CA LEU A 26 -2.47 -23.37 21.13
C LEU A 26 -1.47 -24.33 20.44
N TYR A 27 -1.18 -24.10 19.16
CA TYR A 27 -0.23 -24.86 18.34
C TYR A 27 1.14 -24.17 18.21
N GLY A 28 1.41 -23.13 19.01
CA GLY A 28 2.65 -22.34 18.95
C GLY A 28 2.56 -21.08 18.09
N GLY A 29 1.39 -20.80 17.51
CA GLY A 29 1.16 -19.62 16.67
C GLY A 29 1.72 -19.74 15.25
N LEU A 30 1.35 -18.80 14.39
CA LEU A 30 1.92 -18.67 13.04
C LEU A 30 2.36 -17.22 12.77
N ALA A 31 3.67 -17.02 12.56
CA ALA A 31 4.24 -15.68 12.40
C ALA A 31 3.62 -14.91 11.22
N GLY A 32 3.14 -13.68 11.51
CA GLY A 32 2.49 -12.81 10.53
C GLY A 32 0.99 -13.06 10.34
N PHE A 33 0.37 -13.96 11.11
CA PHE A 33 -1.06 -14.24 11.06
C PHE A 33 -1.70 -14.01 12.43
N PHE A 34 -2.83 -13.32 12.43
CA PHE A 34 -3.52 -12.90 13.65
C PHE A 34 -5.03 -13.09 13.51
N ASP A 35 -5.66 -13.49 14.60
CA ASP A 35 -7.11 -13.59 14.71
C ASP A 35 -7.64 -12.37 15.48
N LEU A 36 -8.75 -11.79 15.02
CA LEU A 36 -9.44 -10.74 15.77
C LEU A 36 -10.34 -11.38 16.82
N GLY A 37 -10.13 -11.02 18.09
CA GLY A 37 -10.97 -11.46 19.20
C GLY A 37 -12.33 -10.75 19.25
N PRO A 38 -13.16 -11.02 20.28
CA PRO A 38 -14.51 -10.46 20.37
C PRO A 38 -14.58 -8.93 20.31
N LEU A 39 -13.63 -8.22 20.90
CA LEU A 39 -13.59 -6.75 20.79
C LEU A 39 -12.92 -6.29 19.49
N GLY A 40 -11.95 -7.06 18.99
CA GLY A 40 -11.22 -6.72 17.78
C GLY A 40 -12.11 -6.78 16.54
N VAL A 41 -12.97 -7.80 16.46
CA VAL A 41 -13.90 -7.94 15.33
C VAL A 41 -14.90 -6.78 15.28
N GLU A 42 -15.40 -6.33 16.43
CA GLU A 42 -16.31 -5.18 16.51
C GLU A 42 -15.61 -3.88 16.10
N VAL A 43 -14.40 -3.64 16.57
CA VAL A 43 -13.62 -2.46 16.15
C VAL A 43 -13.33 -2.49 14.65
N ALA A 44 -12.85 -3.62 14.12
CA ALA A 44 -12.56 -3.75 12.69
C ALA A 44 -13.81 -3.56 11.83
N ASN A 45 -14.95 -4.13 12.23
CA ASN A 45 -16.22 -3.94 11.55
C ASN A 45 -16.67 -2.49 11.57
N ASN A 46 -16.57 -1.80 12.71
CA ASN A 46 -16.93 -0.39 12.83
C ASN A 46 -16.05 0.50 11.94
N ILE A 47 -14.74 0.25 11.91
CA ILE A 47 -13.81 0.99 11.04
C ILE A 47 -14.17 0.76 9.57
N LYS A 48 -14.36 -0.49 9.13
CA LYS A 48 -14.74 -0.83 7.75
C LYS A 48 -16.06 -0.19 7.32
N GLN A 49 -17.09 -0.31 8.16
CA GLN A 49 -18.41 0.27 7.87
C GLN A 49 -18.33 1.80 7.81
N HIS A 50 -17.58 2.43 8.71
CA HIS A 50 -17.39 3.88 8.70
C HIS A 50 -16.64 4.33 7.44
N TRP A 51 -15.55 3.66 7.07
CA TRP A 51 -14.82 3.93 5.83
C TRP A 51 -15.73 3.81 4.60
N TRP A 52 -16.46 2.69 4.48
CA TRP A 52 -17.37 2.46 3.36
C TRP A 52 -18.48 3.50 3.28
N LYS A 53 -19.05 3.88 4.43
CA LYS A 53 -20.04 4.94 4.50
C LYS A 53 -19.47 6.28 4.04
N THR A 54 -18.28 6.65 4.51
CA THR A 54 -17.64 7.94 4.19
C THR A 54 -17.23 8.03 2.72
N PHE A 55 -16.54 7.03 2.20
CA PHE A 55 -15.89 7.11 0.90
C PHE A 55 -16.68 6.48 -0.24
N VAL A 56 -17.70 5.68 0.05
CA VAL A 56 -18.53 5.05 -0.98
C VAL A 56 -19.97 5.54 -0.91
N GLN A 57 -20.67 5.29 0.20
CA GLN A 57 -22.11 5.56 0.27
C GLN A 57 -22.48 7.05 0.35
N SER A 58 -21.56 7.91 0.79
CA SER A 58 -21.78 9.36 0.92
C SER A 58 -21.37 10.14 -0.33
N ARG A 59 -21.06 9.46 -1.43
CA ARG A 59 -20.55 10.06 -2.67
C ARG A 59 -21.30 9.52 -3.88
N ASP A 60 -21.72 10.41 -4.77
CA ASP A 60 -22.44 10.04 -6.00
C ASP A 60 -21.51 9.54 -7.11
N ASP A 61 -20.20 9.73 -6.95
CA ASP A 61 -19.16 9.38 -7.92
C ASP A 61 -18.36 8.13 -7.51
N MET A 62 -18.90 7.31 -6.61
CA MET A 62 -18.22 6.14 -6.06
C MET A 62 -19.10 4.90 -6.09
N VAL A 63 -18.49 3.77 -6.46
CA VAL A 63 -19.11 2.45 -6.42
C VAL A 63 -18.21 1.44 -5.75
N GLY A 64 -18.79 0.31 -5.33
CA GLY A 64 -18.08 -0.78 -4.67
C GLY A 64 -17.86 -1.97 -5.58
N LEU A 65 -16.73 -2.66 -5.37
CA LEU A 65 -16.46 -4.01 -5.88
C LEU A 65 -16.07 -4.91 -4.70
N ASP A 66 -16.52 -6.17 -4.72
CA ASP A 66 -15.97 -7.24 -3.89
C ASP A 66 -15.37 -8.30 -4.82
N GLY A 67 -14.08 -8.19 -5.09
CA GLY A 67 -13.35 -9.07 -5.98
C GLY A 67 -12.92 -10.36 -5.31
N SER A 68 -12.70 -11.41 -6.10
CA SER A 68 -12.21 -12.68 -5.57
C SER A 68 -10.77 -12.58 -5.04
N ILE A 69 -10.45 -13.39 -4.02
CA ILE A 69 -9.07 -13.53 -3.50
C ILE A 69 -8.17 -14.26 -4.50
N VAL A 70 -8.72 -15.30 -5.13
CA VAL A 70 -8.05 -16.09 -6.17
C VAL A 70 -8.69 -15.72 -7.51
N THR A 71 -7.86 -15.37 -8.49
CA THR A 71 -8.31 -14.95 -9.83
C THR A 71 -7.44 -15.60 -10.91
N ASN A 72 -7.70 -15.26 -12.17
CA ASN A 72 -6.90 -15.72 -13.29
C ASN A 72 -5.45 -15.22 -13.13
N PRO A 73 -4.43 -16.11 -13.12
CA PRO A 73 -3.04 -15.72 -12.86
C PRO A 73 -2.48 -14.72 -13.88
N LYS A 74 -3.08 -14.62 -15.07
CA LYS A 74 -2.70 -13.62 -16.09
C LYS A 74 -2.91 -12.18 -15.62
N VAL A 75 -3.78 -11.94 -14.65
CA VAL A 75 -3.97 -10.61 -14.02
C VAL A 75 -2.68 -10.17 -13.33
N TRP A 76 -2.00 -11.08 -12.64
CA TRP A 76 -0.74 -10.81 -11.92
C TRP A 76 0.46 -10.73 -12.86
N VAL A 77 0.41 -11.42 -14.00
CA VAL A 77 1.38 -11.24 -15.08
C VAL A 77 1.21 -9.86 -15.72
N ALA A 78 -0.03 -9.49 -16.07
CA ALA A 78 -0.30 -8.20 -16.72
C ALA A 78 0.13 -7.02 -15.87
N SER A 79 -0.11 -7.07 -14.56
CA SER A 79 0.30 -6.04 -13.61
C SER A 79 1.79 -6.08 -13.22
N GLY A 80 2.54 -7.08 -13.69
CA GLY A 80 3.96 -7.23 -13.38
C GLY A 80 4.26 -7.83 -12.01
N HIS A 81 3.26 -8.18 -11.20
CA HIS A 81 3.47 -8.75 -9.86
C HIS A 81 4.22 -10.09 -9.88
N VAL A 82 4.00 -10.92 -10.90
CA VAL A 82 4.73 -12.20 -11.01
C VAL A 82 6.23 -11.99 -11.20
N GLU A 83 6.64 -10.92 -11.89
CA GLU A 83 8.05 -10.64 -12.21
C GLU A 83 8.73 -9.70 -11.20
N CYS A 84 7.99 -8.74 -10.65
CA CYS A 84 8.56 -7.63 -9.88
C CYS A 84 8.20 -7.63 -8.39
N PHE A 85 7.31 -8.52 -7.93
CA PHE A 85 6.87 -8.55 -6.53
C PHE A 85 7.80 -9.41 -5.66
N GLU A 86 9.07 -9.00 -5.62
CA GLU A 86 10.16 -9.74 -4.98
C GLU A 86 10.91 -8.88 -3.98
N ASP A 87 11.24 -9.48 -2.83
CA ASP A 87 12.18 -8.91 -1.88
C ASP A 87 13.54 -9.61 -2.00
N VAL A 88 14.60 -8.92 -1.57
CA VAL A 88 15.91 -9.53 -1.40
C VAL A 88 15.99 -10.20 -0.03
N MET A 89 16.11 -11.52 -0.03
CA MET A 89 16.30 -12.33 1.17
C MET A 89 17.77 -12.71 1.35
N VAL A 90 18.26 -12.60 2.58
CA VAL A 90 19.60 -13.05 2.99
C VAL A 90 19.46 -14.06 4.12
N GLU A 91 20.18 -15.18 4.05
CA GLU A 91 20.13 -16.24 5.06
C GLU A 91 21.44 -16.30 5.85
N CYS A 92 21.38 -16.41 7.18
CA CYS A 92 22.57 -16.64 7.98
C CYS A 92 23.08 -18.08 7.84
N LYS A 93 24.37 -18.24 7.50
CA LYS A 93 25.01 -19.56 7.36
C LYS A 93 25.10 -20.37 8.66
N LYS A 94 24.93 -19.72 9.82
CA LYS A 94 25.07 -20.35 11.14
C LYS A 94 23.73 -20.74 11.78
N CYS A 95 22.74 -19.84 11.76
CA CYS A 95 21.44 -20.07 12.42
C CYS A 95 20.27 -20.20 11.43
N HIS A 96 20.52 -20.12 10.12
CA HIS A 96 19.51 -20.21 9.06
C HIS A 96 18.39 -19.16 9.17
N ALA A 97 18.60 -18.11 9.96
CA ALA A 97 17.68 -16.99 10.05
C ALA A 97 17.61 -16.30 8.68
N ARG A 98 16.38 -16.18 8.16
CA ARG A 98 16.06 -15.47 6.92
C ARG A 98 15.74 -14.03 7.27
N ILE A 99 16.44 -13.11 6.62
CA ILE A 99 16.41 -11.68 6.93
C ILE A 99 16.17 -10.95 5.61
N ARG A 100 15.28 -9.95 5.64
CA ARG A 100 15.05 -9.07 4.51
C ARG A 100 16.22 -8.10 4.37
N GLY A 101 16.76 -7.99 3.17
CA GLY A 101 18.03 -7.31 2.88
C GLY A 101 17.99 -5.80 3.13
N ASP A 102 16.92 -5.14 2.71
CA ASP A 102 16.67 -3.72 2.96
C ASP A 102 16.65 -3.42 4.46
N HIS A 103 15.80 -4.10 5.24
CA HIS A 103 15.68 -3.94 6.69
C HIS A 103 17.00 -4.14 7.42
N LEU A 104 17.78 -5.13 6.99
CA LEU A 104 19.10 -5.38 7.58
C LEU A 104 20.00 -4.15 7.42
N LEU A 105 19.98 -3.51 6.25
CA LEU A 105 20.75 -2.30 5.97
C LEU A 105 20.19 -1.10 6.74
N GLU A 106 18.88 -0.91 6.79
CA GLU A 106 18.26 0.18 7.55
C GLU A 106 18.57 0.08 9.05
N ASP A 107 18.48 -1.14 9.60
CA ASP A 107 18.70 -1.36 11.02
C ASP A 107 20.18 -1.22 11.40
N GLN A 108 21.11 -1.70 10.56
CA GLN A 108 22.55 -1.69 10.86
C GLN A 108 23.26 -0.40 10.44
N LEU A 109 22.91 0.16 9.28
CA LEU A 109 23.59 1.32 8.70
C LEU A 109 22.82 2.63 8.91
N LYS A 110 21.54 2.56 9.33
CA LYS A 110 20.67 3.74 9.49
C LYS A 110 20.53 4.55 8.19
N ILE A 111 20.59 3.85 7.07
CA ILE A 111 20.32 4.39 5.73
C ILE A 111 18.90 3.99 5.31
N GLN A 112 18.35 4.70 4.32
CA GLN A 112 17.14 4.28 3.63
C GLN A 112 17.52 3.25 2.56
N ALA A 113 16.95 2.05 2.62
CA ALA A 113 17.34 0.93 1.76
C ALA A 113 16.21 0.38 0.88
N ASP A 114 15.02 0.98 0.96
CA ASP A 114 13.88 0.64 0.12
C ASP A 114 14.20 0.84 -1.38
N GLY A 115 13.90 -0.17 -2.19
CA GLY A 115 14.10 -0.15 -3.65
C GLY A 115 15.51 -0.49 -4.14
N LEU A 116 16.46 -0.84 -3.26
CA LEU A 116 17.79 -1.29 -3.68
C LEU A 116 17.75 -2.65 -4.40
N SER A 117 18.59 -2.80 -5.43
CA SER A 117 18.70 -4.05 -6.18
C SER A 117 19.38 -5.16 -5.37
N LEU A 118 19.22 -6.42 -5.81
CA LEU A 118 19.93 -7.57 -5.24
C LEU A 118 21.45 -7.34 -5.20
N ASP A 119 22.00 -6.78 -6.27
CA ASP A 119 23.44 -6.52 -6.39
C ASP A 119 23.89 -5.42 -5.42
N ASP A 120 23.12 -4.33 -5.30
CA ASP A 120 23.43 -3.23 -4.38
C ASP A 120 23.37 -3.70 -2.91
N ILE A 121 22.33 -4.46 -2.55
CA ILE A 121 22.19 -5.00 -1.19
C ILE A 121 23.35 -5.97 -0.89
N THR A 122 23.65 -6.88 -1.82
CA THR A 122 24.74 -7.84 -1.64
C THR A 122 26.09 -7.13 -1.50
N LYS A 123 26.31 -6.07 -2.29
CA LYS A 123 27.52 -5.25 -2.23
C LYS A 123 27.64 -4.53 -0.89
N LEU A 124 26.58 -3.83 -0.44
CA LEU A 124 26.59 -3.09 0.82
C LEU A 124 26.81 -4.00 2.04
N ILE A 125 26.22 -5.19 2.05
CA ILE A 125 26.44 -6.19 3.10
C ILE A 125 27.91 -6.61 3.15
N LYS A 126 28.53 -6.89 1.98
CA LYS A 126 29.94 -7.30 1.89
C LYS A 126 30.90 -6.17 2.29
N GLU A 127 30.69 -4.96 1.76
CA GLU A 127 31.56 -3.80 2.01
C GLU A 127 31.55 -3.38 3.49
N ASN A 128 30.37 -3.38 4.12
CA ASN A 128 30.22 -3.00 5.53
C ASN A 128 30.40 -4.18 6.50
N LYS A 129 30.77 -5.37 6.00
CA LYS A 129 30.98 -6.60 6.78
C LYS A 129 29.82 -6.90 7.74
N ILE A 130 28.59 -6.70 7.26
CA ILE A 130 27.39 -6.86 8.07
C ILE A 130 27.24 -8.32 8.49
N LYS A 131 26.98 -8.52 9.78
CA LYS A 131 26.81 -9.85 10.39
C LYS A 131 25.36 -10.09 10.75
N CYS A 132 25.00 -11.37 10.90
CA CYS A 132 23.67 -11.75 11.37
C CYS A 132 23.33 -11.03 12.70
N PRO A 133 22.20 -10.31 12.78
CA PRO A 133 21.81 -9.58 13.99
C PRO A 133 21.54 -10.52 15.16
N GLN A 134 21.09 -11.76 14.89
CA GLN A 134 20.74 -12.75 15.93
C GLN A 134 21.95 -13.47 16.53
N CYS A 135 22.84 -14.03 15.69
CA CYS A 135 23.93 -14.89 16.18
C CYS A 135 25.34 -14.37 15.85
N LYS A 136 25.44 -13.20 15.21
CA LYS A 136 26.70 -12.61 14.71
C LYS A 136 27.46 -13.50 13.72
N GLY A 137 26.80 -14.51 13.14
CA GLY A 137 27.34 -15.37 12.09
C GLY A 137 27.42 -14.67 10.73
N GLU A 138 28.11 -15.32 9.80
CA GLU A 138 28.22 -14.86 8.41
C GLU A 138 26.88 -14.99 7.67
N LEU A 139 26.59 -14.02 6.81
CA LEU A 139 25.42 -14.02 5.94
C LEU A 139 25.77 -14.67 4.60
N GLY A 140 24.83 -15.41 4.04
CA GLY A 140 24.89 -15.95 2.69
C GLY A 140 24.72 -14.88 1.63
N GLU A 141 24.70 -15.30 0.37
CA GLU A 141 24.38 -14.40 -0.74
C GLU A 141 22.88 -14.09 -0.75
N GLY A 142 22.54 -12.86 -1.16
CA GLY A 142 21.15 -12.46 -1.32
C GLY A 142 20.48 -13.27 -2.44
N ARG A 143 19.18 -13.49 -2.31
CA ARG A 143 18.34 -14.11 -3.35
C ARG A 143 17.04 -13.36 -3.48
N GLN A 144 16.50 -13.32 -4.69
CA GLN A 144 15.13 -12.84 -4.92
C GLN A 144 14.12 -13.82 -4.33
N PHE A 145 13.12 -13.28 -3.66
CA PHE A 145 12.04 -14.03 -3.05
C PHE A 145 10.69 -13.39 -3.41
N ASN A 146 9.89 -14.09 -4.21
CA ASN A 146 8.56 -13.62 -4.58
C ASN A 146 7.62 -13.62 -3.36
N LEU A 147 6.99 -12.48 -3.11
CA LEU A 147 6.13 -12.27 -1.96
C LEU A 147 4.69 -12.73 -2.21
N MET A 148 4.30 -13.20 -3.39
CA MET A 148 2.94 -13.70 -3.60
C MET A 148 2.81 -15.13 -3.07
N PHE A 149 1.75 -15.39 -2.31
CA PHE A 149 1.39 -16.75 -1.94
C PHE A 149 0.89 -17.50 -3.16
N GLN A 150 1.57 -18.60 -3.49
CA GLN A 150 1.17 -19.51 -4.56
C GLN A 150 0.16 -20.54 -4.05
N THR A 151 -0.82 -20.87 -4.88
CA THR A 151 -1.82 -21.91 -4.63
C THR A 151 -2.11 -22.67 -5.92
N GLN A 152 -2.95 -23.70 -5.83
CA GLN A 152 -3.40 -24.51 -6.97
C GLN A 152 -4.93 -24.51 -7.05
N VAL A 153 -5.47 -24.31 -8.24
CA VAL A 153 -6.90 -24.33 -8.53
C VAL A 153 -7.20 -25.53 -9.43
N GLY A 154 -8.04 -26.44 -8.92
CA GLY A 154 -8.45 -27.64 -9.63
C GLY A 154 -7.81 -28.92 -9.06
N PRO A 155 -8.27 -30.09 -9.53
CA PRO A 155 -7.87 -31.39 -8.97
C PRO A 155 -6.51 -31.90 -9.48
N ALA A 156 -6.02 -31.40 -10.61
CA ALA A 156 -4.75 -31.80 -11.20
C ALA A 156 -3.66 -30.77 -10.84
N ALA A 157 -2.59 -31.22 -10.20
CA ALA A 157 -1.45 -30.38 -9.82
C ALA A 157 -0.49 -30.20 -11.00
N ASP A 158 -0.94 -29.56 -12.08
CA ASP A 158 -0.09 -29.14 -13.19
C ASP A 158 0.16 -27.62 -13.18
N GLU A 159 1.10 -27.16 -14.02
CA GLU A 159 1.44 -25.73 -14.12
C GLU A 159 0.25 -24.85 -14.53
N SER A 160 -0.78 -25.41 -15.18
CA SER A 160 -1.98 -24.66 -15.56
C SER A 160 -2.92 -24.44 -14.37
N ALA A 161 -2.80 -25.24 -13.31
CA ALA A 161 -3.51 -25.07 -12.06
C ALA A 161 -2.90 -24.01 -11.14
N LYS A 162 -1.69 -23.51 -11.43
CA LYS A 162 -1.02 -22.52 -10.60
C LYS A 162 -1.81 -21.21 -10.54
N SER A 163 -2.10 -20.75 -9.33
CA SER A 163 -2.70 -19.45 -9.06
C SER A 163 -2.07 -18.81 -7.82
N TYR A 164 -2.58 -17.66 -7.41
CA TYR A 164 -2.02 -16.86 -6.34
C TYR A 164 -3.12 -16.27 -5.47
N LEU A 165 -2.82 -16.09 -4.19
CA LEU A 165 -3.61 -15.20 -3.34
C LEU A 165 -3.23 -13.77 -3.69
N ARG A 166 -4.22 -12.90 -3.88
CA ARG A 166 -3.98 -11.52 -4.28
C ARG A 166 -3.09 -10.75 -3.27
N PRO A 167 -2.04 -10.04 -3.72
CA PRO A 167 -1.19 -9.20 -2.86
C PRO A 167 -1.73 -7.78 -2.63
N GLU A 168 -2.75 -7.39 -3.39
CA GLU A 168 -3.52 -6.15 -3.32
C GLU A 168 -4.95 -6.38 -3.84
N THR A 169 -5.88 -5.43 -3.60
CA THR A 169 -7.27 -5.53 -4.08
C THR A 169 -7.48 -4.80 -5.42
N ALA A 170 -6.66 -3.79 -5.72
CA ALA A 170 -6.72 -2.93 -6.90
C ALA A 170 -6.89 -3.67 -8.24
N GLN A 171 -6.14 -4.76 -8.48
CA GLN A 171 -6.10 -5.41 -9.79
C GLN A 171 -7.46 -5.94 -10.29
N LEU A 172 -8.36 -6.32 -9.39
CA LEU A 172 -9.69 -6.79 -9.75
C LEU A 172 -10.56 -5.64 -10.26
N ILE A 173 -10.35 -4.42 -9.75
CA ILE A 173 -11.04 -3.23 -10.26
C ILE A 173 -10.66 -2.97 -11.71
N PHE A 174 -9.38 -3.09 -12.06
CA PHE A 174 -8.93 -2.93 -13.45
C PHE A 174 -9.41 -4.07 -14.36
N ALA A 175 -9.39 -5.31 -13.86
CA ALA A 175 -9.86 -6.47 -14.62
C ALA A 175 -11.36 -6.39 -14.94
N ASP A 176 -12.16 -5.89 -14.01
CA ASP A 176 -13.61 -5.76 -14.14
C ASP A 176 -14.07 -4.37 -14.65
N PHE A 177 -13.12 -3.49 -14.99
CA PHE A 177 -13.36 -2.09 -15.33
C PHE A 177 -14.47 -1.88 -16.38
N LYS A 178 -14.49 -2.72 -17.43
CA LYS A 178 -15.50 -2.62 -18.47
C LYS A 178 -16.89 -3.00 -17.98
N MET A 179 -17.00 -4.04 -17.15
CA MET A 179 -18.29 -4.47 -16.58
C MET A 179 -18.83 -3.42 -15.60
N ILE A 180 -17.95 -2.83 -14.79
CA ILE A 180 -18.30 -1.76 -13.87
C ILE A 180 -18.82 -0.54 -14.64
N THR A 181 -18.09 -0.07 -15.64
CA THR A 181 -18.47 1.14 -16.40
C THR A 181 -19.75 0.94 -17.22
N ASP A 182 -19.98 -0.26 -17.77
CA ASP A 182 -21.20 -0.59 -18.50
C ASP A 182 -22.45 -0.66 -17.63
N THR A 183 -22.31 -1.07 -16.36
CA THR A 183 -23.45 -1.29 -15.45
C THR A 183 -23.78 -0.08 -14.58
N THR A 184 -22.78 0.75 -14.28
CA THR A 184 -22.93 1.91 -13.36
C THR A 184 -23.25 3.21 -14.07
N ARG A 185 -22.90 3.34 -15.36
CA ARG A 185 -23.08 4.56 -16.18
C ARG A 185 -22.46 5.83 -15.57
N LEU A 186 -21.46 5.68 -14.69
CA LEU A 186 -20.72 6.80 -14.13
C LEU A 186 -19.96 7.56 -15.22
N LYS A 187 -19.81 8.86 -15.02
CA LYS A 187 -18.98 9.73 -15.87
C LYS A 187 -17.69 10.05 -15.14
N LEU A 188 -16.61 10.28 -15.89
CA LEU A 188 -15.37 10.75 -15.30
C LEU A 188 -15.58 12.15 -14.67
N PRO A 189 -14.97 12.42 -13.50
CA PRO A 189 -14.23 11.48 -12.67
C PRO A 189 -15.14 10.60 -11.80
N PHE A 190 -14.73 9.36 -11.54
CA PHE A 190 -15.41 8.45 -10.62
C PHE A 190 -14.42 7.50 -9.97
N GLY A 191 -14.78 6.85 -8.86
CA GLY A 191 -13.95 5.83 -8.24
C GLY A 191 -14.65 4.52 -7.99
N VAL A 192 -13.84 3.48 -7.87
CA VAL A 192 -14.26 2.15 -7.46
C VAL A 192 -13.50 1.80 -6.19
N ALA A 193 -14.24 1.47 -5.14
CA ALA A 193 -13.68 1.09 -3.85
C ALA A 193 -13.78 -0.41 -3.64
N GLN A 194 -12.82 -0.97 -2.91
CA GLN A 194 -12.85 -2.35 -2.46
C GLN A 194 -12.27 -2.45 -1.04
N ILE A 195 -12.96 -3.20 -0.19
CA ILE A 195 -12.42 -3.63 1.10
C ILE A 195 -12.22 -5.15 1.02
N GLY A 196 -11.04 -5.64 1.35
CA GLY A 196 -10.84 -7.08 1.39
C GLY A 196 -9.46 -7.52 1.82
N LYS A 197 -9.32 -8.84 1.96
CA LYS A 197 -8.06 -9.47 2.35
C LYS A 197 -7.03 -9.42 1.22
N ALA A 198 -5.78 -9.15 1.59
CA ALA A 198 -4.61 -9.25 0.75
C ALA A 198 -3.52 -10.04 1.48
N PHE A 199 -2.64 -10.65 0.69
CA PHE A 199 -1.66 -11.61 1.18
C PHE A 199 -0.26 -11.29 0.65
N ARG A 200 0.69 -11.08 1.55
CA ARG A 200 2.10 -10.86 1.21
C ARG A 200 2.94 -11.80 2.03
N ASN A 201 3.71 -12.67 1.40
CA ASN A 201 4.55 -13.68 2.03
C ASN A 201 5.83 -13.04 2.60
N GLU A 202 5.65 -12.07 3.49
CA GLU A 202 6.71 -11.30 4.13
C GLU A 202 7.75 -12.24 4.76
N ILE A 203 9.02 -11.97 4.48
CA ILE A 203 10.15 -12.82 4.88
C ILE A 203 10.25 -12.89 6.41
N ALA A 204 10.12 -11.73 7.06
CA ALA A 204 10.21 -11.59 8.51
C ALA A 204 9.13 -10.64 9.05
N PRO A 205 7.91 -11.16 9.32
CA PRO A 205 6.85 -10.40 9.98
C PRO A 205 7.32 -9.84 11.34
N ARG A 206 7.06 -8.56 11.61
CA ARG A 206 7.46 -7.84 12.83
C ARG A 206 6.48 -6.73 13.18
N ASP A 207 6.65 -6.12 14.35
CA ASP A 207 5.90 -4.93 14.80
C ASP A 207 4.38 -5.17 14.91
N PHE A 208 3.99 -6.33 15.44
CA PHE A 208 2.59 -6.73 15.69
C PHE A 208 1.75 -6.72 14.41
N LEU A 209 0.66 -5.94 14.35
CA LEU A 209 -0.21 -5.86 13.17
C LEU A 209 0.41 -5.09 12.00
N PHE A 210 1.55 -4.42 12.20
CA PHE A 210 2.13 -3.54 11.19
C PHE A 210 2.73 -4.29 10.00
N ARG A 211 3.40 -5.43 10.22
CA ARG A 211 3.86 -6.32 9.13
C ARG A 211 3.26 -7.71 9.28
N CYS A 212 2.13 -7.91 8.62
CA CYS A 212 1.42 -9.18 8.55
C CYS A 212 1.59 -9.85 7.18
N ARG A 213 1.29 -11.14 7.13
CA ARG A 213 1.20 -11.91 5.88
C ARG A 213 -0.19 -11.94 5.28
N GLU A 214 -1.18 -11.73 6.13
CA GLU A 214 -2.59 -11.56 5.78
C GLU A 214 -3.10 -10.32 6.48
N PHE A 215 -3.73 -9.41 5.73
CA PHE A 215 -4.32 -8.19 6.27
C PHE A 215 -5.49 -7.72 5.39
N GLU A 216 -6.33 -6.83 5.91
CA GLU A 216 -7.38 -6.18 5.11
C GLU A 216 -6.86 -4.84 4.59
N GLN A 217 -7.13 -4.57 3.31
CA GLN A 217 -6.91 -3.27 2.68
C GLN A 217 -8.24 -2.63 2.33
N MET A 218 -8.23 -1.31 2.26
CA MET A 218 -9.34 -0.49 1.77
C MET A 218 -8.77 0.40 0.68
N GLU A 219 -8.99 0.04 -0.57
CA GLU A 219 -8.40 0.71 -1.73
C GLU A 219 -9.48 1.40 -2.55
N ILE A 220 -9.14 2.55 -3.14
CA ILE A 220 -9.97 3.30 -4.06
C ILE A 220 -9.15 3.52 -5.32
N GLU A 221 -9.63 3.04 -6.46
CA GLU A 221 -9.08 3.43 -7.75
C GLU A 221 -9.94 4.55 -8.32
N TYR A 222 -9.42 5.78 -8.33
CA TYR A 222 -10.16 6.95 -8.77
C TYR A 222 -9.75 7.35 -10.19
N PHE A 223 -10.68 7.16 -11.14
CA PHE A 223 -10.50 7.35 -12.57
C PHE A 223 -10.80 8.78 -12.97
N ILE A 224 -9.84 9.43 -13.60
CA ILE A 224 -9.86 10.84 -13.99
C ILE A 224 -9.59 10.96 -15.49
N HIS A 225 -10.28 11.89 -16.14
CA HIS A 225 -10.03 12.18 -17.54
C HIS A 225 -8.59 12.75 -17.73
N PRO A 226 -7.79 12.29 -18.72
CA PRO A 226 -6.39 12.71 -18.88
C PRO A 226 -6.19 14.24 -19.00
N LYS A 227 -7.17 14.96 -19.57
CA LYS A 227 -7.15 16.42 -19.68
C LYS A 227 -7.53 17.16 -18.37
N GLN A 228 -8.11 16.45 -17.40
CA GLN A 228 -8.62 17.00 -16.13
C GLN A 228 -7.79 16.57 -14.91
N VAL A 229 -6.59 16.02 -15.13
CA VAL A 229 -5.67 15.61 -14.03
C VAL A 229 -5.21 16.77 -13.16
N ASN A 230 -5.34 18.01 -13.63
CA ASN A 230 -5.05 19.21 -12.87
C ASN A 230 -6.32 19.95 -12.41
N GLU A 231 -7.50 19.34 -12.59
CA GLU A 231 -8.80 19.92 -12.32
C GLU A 231 -9.55 19.01 -11.33
N CYS A 232 -9.35 19.25 -10.03
CA CYS A 232 -10.13 18.58 -8.99
C CYS A 232 -11.30 19.49 -8.58
N PRO A 233 -12.57 19.12 -8.85
CA PRO A 233 -13.72 19.95 -8.50
C PRO A 233 -13.89 20.10 -6.98
N TYR A 234 -13.34 19.17 -6.20
CA TYR A 234 -13.47 19.12 -4.75
C TYR A 234 -12.33 19.79 -3.98
N VAL A 235 -11.27 20.27 -4.65
CA VAL A 235 -10.06 20.78 -3.99
C VAL A 235 -10.35 21.92 -3.01
N LYS A 236 -11.38 22.73 -3.29
CA LYS A 236 -11.79 23.85 -2.43
C LYS A 236 -12.17 23.42 -1.02
N GLU A 237 -12.63 22.19 -0.82
CA GLU A 237 -12.95 21.63 0.49
C GLU A 237 -11.73 21.52 1.40
N VAL A 238 -10.53 21.40 0.82
CA VAL A 238 -9.31 21.04 1.55
C VAL A 238 -8.22 22.10 1.51
N LEU A 239 -8.39 23.20 0.76
CA LEU A 239 -7.33 24.21 0.57
C LEU A 239 -6.77 24.76 1.89
N ASN A 240 -7.61 24.92 2.91
CA ASN A 240 -7.23 25.42 4.23
C ASN A 240 -6.77 24.31 5.18
N HIS A 241 -6.89 23.04 4.81
CA HIS A 241 -6.45 21.91 5.61
C HIS A 241 -4.92 21.93 5.73
N ARG A 242 -4.42 21.82 6.97
CA ARG A 242 -2.99 21.92 7.28
C ARG A 242 -2.43 20.55 7.64
N MET A 243 -1.27 20.24 7.09
CA MET A 243 -0.56 18.99 7.34
C MET A 243 0.94 19.23 7.43
N LEU A 244 1.64 18.32 8.11
CA LEU A 244 3.09 18.25 8.09
C LEU A 244 3.54 17.63 6.76
N VAL A 245 4.23 18.39 5.92
CA VAL A 245 4.61 17.98 4.56
C VAL A 245 6.10 17.70 4.46
N PHE A 246 6.47 16.55 3.91
CA PHE A 246 7.84 16.11 3.71
C PHE A 246 8.10 15.70 2.26
N SER A 247 8.49 16.65 1.42
CA SER A 247 8.72 16.41 -0.01
C SER A 247 10.02 15.64 -0.27
N SER A 248 10.18 15.12 -1.48
CA SER A 248 11.43 14.44 -1.90
C SER A 248 12.62 15.40 -1.82
N GLU A 249 12.43 16.65 -2.23
CA GLU A 249 13.45 17.70 -2.15
C GLU A 249 13.88 17.99 -0.70
N MET A 250 12.93 17.99 0.25
CA MET A 250 13.26 18.16 1.67
C MET A 250 14.07 16.98 2.20
N GLN A 251 13.71 15.76 1.81
CA GLN A 251 14.45 14.53 2.17
C GLN A 251 15.89 14.59 1.64
N GLU A 252 16.08 14.87 0.36
CA GLU A 252 17.42 14.96 -0.28
C GLU A 252 18.29 16.05 0.36
N LYS A 253 17.69 17.15 0.82
CA LYS A 253 18.39 18.25 1.49
C LYS A 253 18.52 18.06 3.01
N ASN A 254 18.15 16.91 3.56
CA ASN A 254 18.12 16.63 5.01
C ASN A 254 17.36 17.71 5.82
N GLN A 255 16.29 18.26 5.25
CA GLN A 255 15.43 19.23 5.91
C GLN A 255 14.36 18.53 6.75
N GLN A 256 13.86 19.21 7.77
CA GLN A 256 12.72 18.73 8.54
C GLN A 256 11.40 18.95 7.76
N PRO A 257 10.40 18.08 7.95
CA PRO A 257 9.05 18.31 7.45
C PRO A 257 8.50 19.67 7.87
N LYS A 258 7.69 20.30 7.03
CA LYS A 258 7.14 21.65 7.29
C LYS A 258 5.62 21.63 7.29
N GLU A 259 5.02 22.25 8.30
CA GLU A 259 3.59 22.42 8.35
C GLU A 259 3.14 23.49 7.34
N MET A 260 2.17 23.16 6.51
CA MET A 260 1.57 24.09 5.55
C MET A 260 0.14 23.68 5.21
N SER A 261 -0.62 24.64 4.72
CA SER A 261 -1.93 24.39 4.11
C SER A 261 -1.79 23.71 2.74
N MET A 262 -2.82 22.96 2.32
CA MET A 262 -2.85 22.39 0.97
C MET A 262 -2.76 23.47 -0.11
N LYS A 263 -3.34 24.66 0.13
CA LYS A 263 -3.19 25.82 -0.75
C LYS A 263 -1.72 26.20 -0.92
N GLU A 264 -0.99 26.37 0.18
CA GLU A 264 0.43 26.70 0.13
C GLU A 264 1.26 25.61 -0.56
N ALA A 265 0.95 24.33 -0.31
CA ALA A 265 1.63 23.20 -0.93
C ALA A 265 1.41 23.16 -2.45
N LEU A 266 0.20 23.47 -2.92
CA LEU A 266 -0.15 23.56 -4.34
C LEU A 266 0.45 24.80 -5.00
N ASP A 267 0.34 25.98 -4.38
CA ASP A 267 0.88 27.24 -4.90
C ASP A 267 2.41 27.17 -5.08
N LYS A 268 3.10 26.51 -4.13
CA LYS A 268 4.55 26.25 -4.19
C LYS A 268 4.93 25.07 -5.08
N LYS A 269 3.96 24.38 -5.70
CA LYS A 269 4.15 23.18 -6.53
C LYS A 269 4.90 22.05 -5.82
N ILE A 270 4.78 21.98 -4.48
CA ILE A 270 5.30 20.86 -3.69
C ILE A 270 4.43 19.64 -3.96
N ILE A 271 3.11 19.79 -3.81
CA ILE A 271 2.12 18.84 -4.32
C ILE A 271 1.77 19.28 -5.74
N LYS A 272 1.93 18.37 -6.71
CA LYS A 272 1.78 18.71 -8.14
C LYS A 272 0.34 18.76 -8.61
N THR A 273 -0.52 17.90 -8.08
CA THR A 273 -1.90 17.77 -8.54
C THR A 273 -2.88 18.06 -7.40
N PRO A 274 -4.00 18.76 -7.69
CA PRO A 274 -5.01 19.03 -6.67
C PRO A 274 -5.71 17.75 -6.19
N TRP A 275 -5.65 16.66 -6.97
CA TRP A 275 -6.15 15.34 -6.58
C TRP A 275 -5.38 14.74 -5.40
N HIS A 276 -4.04 14.84 -5.36
CA HIS A 276 -3.26 14.42 -4.19
C HIS A 276 -3.65 15.24 -2.96
N ALA A 277 -3.71 16.57 -3.11
CA ALA A 277 -4.08 17.45 -2.00
C ALA A 277 -5.47 17.10 -1.44
N TYR A 278 -6.44 16.82 -2.32
CA TYR A 278 -7.78 16.38 -1.95
C TYR A 278 -7.75 15.07 -1.16
N TRP A 279 -7.29 13.98 -1.78
CA TRP A 279 -7.40 12.67 -1.18
C TRP A 279 -6.56 12.54 0.10
N LEU A 280 -5.33 13.08 0.14
CA LEU A 280 -4.49 13.04 1.35
C LEU A 280 -5.18 13.74 2.52
N SER A 281 -5.83 14.88 2.25
CA SER A 281 -6.57 15.62 3.26
C SER A 281 -7.82 14.87 3.71
N LYS A 282 -8.59 14.27 2.80
CA LYS A 282 -9.81 13.52 3.15
C LYS A 282 -9.47 12.28 3.99
N MET A 283 -8.40 11.57 3.66
CA MET A 283 -7.96 10.42 4.45
C MET A 283 -7.42 10.84 5.81
N HIS A 284 -6.62 11.90 5.89
CA HIS A 284 -6.20 12.45 7.18
C HIS A 284 -7.40 12.89 8.04
N GLN A 285 -8.39 13.57 7.45
CA GLN A 285 -9.63 13.95 8.15
C GLN A 285 -10.40 12.73 8.65
N TRP A 286 -10.45 11.66 7.86
CA TRP A 286 -11.11 10.42 8.27
C TRP A 286 -10.40 9.75 9.44
N PHE A 287 -9.07 9.54 9.35
CA PHE A 287 -8.28 8.96 10.43
C PHE A 287 -8.40 9.76 11.74
N THR A 288 -8.31 11.09 11.64
CA THR A 288 -8.45 11.96 12.82
C THR A 288 -9.88 11.97 13.37
N GLY A 289 -10.89 11.87 12.50
CA GLY A 289 -12.30 11.74 12.87
C GLY A 289 -12.64 10.46 13.62
N ILE A 290 -11.90 9.36 13.38
CA ILE A 290 -12.06 8.09 14.11
C ILE A 290 -11.14 7.95 15.34
N GLY A 291 -10.44 9.02 15.72
CA GLY A 291 -9.68 9.11 16.98
C GLY A 291 -8.16 9.05 16.86
N ALA A 292 -7.58 9.03 15.65
CA ALA A 292 -6.14 9.14 15.49
C ALA A 292 -5.64 10.56 15.81
N THR A 293 -4.49 10.67 16.49
CA THR A 293 -3.92 11.97 16.91
C THR A 293 -3.43 12.79 15.70
N PRO A 294 -3.98 13.97 15.40
CA PRO A 294 -3.61 14.75 14.21
C PRO A 294 -2.14 15.15 14.16
N SER A 295 -1.54 15.52 15.28
CA SER A 295 -0.14 15.97 15.35
C SER A 295 0.89 14.87 15.06
N LYS A 296 0.44 13.61 14.97
CA LYS A 296 1.28 12.45 14.66
C LYS A 296 1.22 12.05 13.19
N PHE A 297 0.55 12.83 12.35
CA PHE A 297 0.51 12.59 10.91
C PHE A 297 1.50 13.48 10.15
N ARG A 298 2.04 12.93 9.07
CA ARG A 298 2.70 13.70 8.00
C ARG A 298 2.38 13.08 6.65
N ILE A 299 2.56 13.86 5.60
CA ILE A 299 2.61 13.34 4.23
C ILE A 299 4.05 13.33 3.75
N ARG A 300 4.51 12.19 3.24
CA ARG A 300 5.87 12.00 2.72
C ARG A 300 5.83 11.65 1.25
N GLN A 301 6.52 12.42 0.42
CA GLN A 301 6.65 12.10 -1.00
C GLN A 301 7.71 11.02 -1.21
N HIS A 302 7.45 10.06 -2.08
CA HIS A 302 8.48 9.08 -2.47
C HIS A 302 9.66 9.73 -3.17
N LEU A 303 10.87 9.29 -2.85
CA LEU A 303 12.07 9.63 -3.59
C LEU A 303 12.04 9.01 -5.00
N PRO A 304 12.76 9.56 -5.99
CA PRO A 304 12.80 8.98 -7.34
C PRO A 304 13.21 7.50 -7.40
N THR A 305 14.02 7.03 -6.45
CA THR A 305 14.47 5.63 -6.35
C THR A 305 13.44 4.69 -5.72
N GLU A 306 12.46 5.22 -5.00
CA GLU A 306 11.41 4.44 -4.32
C GLU A 306 10.16 4.29 -5.18
N LYS A 307 9.96 5.19 -6.15
CA LYS A 307 8.76 5.20 -6.98
C LYS A 307 8.63 3.88 -7.73
N SER A 308 7.46 3.26 -7.62
CA SER A 308 7.07 2.18 -8.52
C SER A 308 7.19 2.68 -9.97
N HIS A 309 7.67 1.83 -10.86
CA HIS A 309 7.99 2.17 -12.26
C HIS A 309 6.83 2.79 -13.06
N TYR A 310 5.59 2.66 -12.56
CA TYR A 310 4.36 3.19 -13.16
C TYR A 310 3.82 4.48 -12.51
N ALA A 311 4.34 4.92 -11.37
CA ALA A 311 3.78 6.07 -10.64
C ALA A 311 4.45 7.40 -11.04
N LEU A 312 3.65 8.36 -11.50
CA LEU A 312 4.11 9.72 -11.79
C LEU A 312 4.53 10.45 -10.51
N ASP A 313 3.72 10.32 -9.47
CA ASP A 313 3.97 10.86 -8.14
C ASP A 313 3.28 9.99 -7.09
N THR A 314 3.94 9.81 -5.95
CA THR A 314 3.44 9.00 -4.84
C THR A 314 3.69 9.73 -3.52
N TRP A 315 2.67 9.74 -2.68
CA TRP A 315 2.68 10.35 -1.36
C TRP A 315 2.13 9.37 -0.33
N ASP A 316 2.88 9.13 0.73
CA ASP A 316 2.44 8.33 1.86
C ASP A 316 1.84 9.24 2.93
N LEU A 317 0.67 8.89 3.43
CA LEU A 317 0.18 9.37 4.72
C LEU A 317 0.82 8.49 5.82
N GLU A 318 1.77 9.07 6.54
CA GLU A 318 2.51 8.38 7.59
C GLU A 318 2.03 8.80 8.98
N TYR A 319 2.14 7.88 9.93
CA TYR A 319 1.84 8.09 11.34
C TYR A 319 3.06 7.82 12.23
N GLU A 320 3.23 8.63 13.27
CA GLU A 320 4.30 8.48 14.26
C GLU A 320 3.91 7.45 15.34
N PHE A 321 4.25 6.19 15.06
CA PHE A 321 4.12 5.09 15.99
C PHE A 321 5.22 5.13 17.07
N PRO A 322 5.08 4.38 18.17
CA PRO A 322 6.13 4.24 19.18
C PRO A 322 7.50 3.78 18.62
N PHE A 323 7.50 3.12 17.46
CA PHE A 323 8.67 2.60 16.75
C PHE A 323 9.06 3.43 15.50
N GLY A 324 8.49 4.63 15.35
CA GLY A 324 8.88 5.60 14.31
C GLY A 324 7.77 5.91 13.30
N TRP A 325 8.13 6.73 12.31
CA TRP A 325 7.25 7.08 11.20
C TRP A 325 7.05 5.88 10.29
N LYS A 326 5.79 5.55 10.02
CA LYS A 326 5.42 4.48 9.11
C LYS A 326 4.19 4.83 8.30
N GLU A 327 4.13 4.33 7.08
CA GLU A 327 3.00 4.44 6.18
C GLU A 327 1.73 3.80 6.79
N LEU A 328 0.62 4.53 6.72
CA LEU A 328 -0.72 4.00 6.93
C LEU A 328 -1.52 3.89 5.62
N GLN A 329 -1.20 4.75 4.65
CA GLN A 329 -1.86 4.79 3.35
C GLN A 329 -0.94 5.43 2.32
N GLY A 330 -0.56 4.67 1.30
CA GLY A 330 0.03 5.19 0.07
C GLY A 330 -1.01 5.87 -0.82
N MET A 331 -0.57 6.88 -1.56
CA MET A 331 -1.35 7.53 -2.60
C MET A 331 -0.52 7.70 -3.85
N ALA A 332 -0.89 7.00 -4.92
CA ALA A 332 -0.14 6.96 -6.17
C ALA A 332 -0.96 7.51 -7.33
N ASN A 333 -0.35 8.40 -8.11
CA ASN A 333 -0.85 8.71 -9.45
C ASN A 333 -0.20 7.74 -10.45
N ARG A 334 -0.96 6.74 -10.87
CA ARG A 334 -0.53 5.61 -11.72
C ARG A 334 -0.77 5.87 -13.22
N THR A 335 -1.21 7.09 -13.55
CA THR A 335 -1.62 7.48 -14.91
C THR A 335 -2.55 6.44 -15.52
N ASP A 336 -2.40 6.08 -16.78
CA ASP A 336 -3.14 5.03 -17.47
C ASP A 336 -2.45 3.65 -17.46
N PHE A 337 -1.39 3.47 -16.66
CA PHE A 337 -0.52 2.30 -16.73
C PHE A 337 -1.29 0.98 -16.57
N ASP A 338 -2.09 0.84 -15.51
CA ASP A 338 -2.77 -0.40 -15.20
C ASP A 338 -3.76 -0.81 -16.29
N LEU A 339 -4.58 0.14 -16.76
CA LEU A 339 -5.51 -0.10 -17.85
C LEU A 339 -4.77 -0.45 -19.14
N GLN A 340 -3.67 0.24 -19.46
CA GLN A 340 -2.85 -0.10 -20.64
C GLN A 340 -2.25 -1.50 -20.54
N GLN A 341 -1.73 -1.91 -19.37
CA GLN A 341 -1.18 -3.25 -19.17
C GLN A 341 -2.26 -4.32 -19.36
N HIS A 342 -3.43 -4.12 -18.76
CA HIS A 342 -4.55 -5.06 -18.93
C HIS A 342 -5.05 -5.10 -20.38
N MET A 343 -5.15 -3.97 -21.08
CA MET A 343 -5.47 -3.94 -22.52
C MET A 343 -4.43 -4.71 -23.35
N LYS A 344 -3.15 -4.50 -23.08
CA LYS A 344 -2.03 -5.16 -23.79
C LYS A 344 -2.07 -6.69 -23.64
N HIS A 345 -2.35 -7.19 -22.44
CA HIS A 345 -2.34 -8.63 -22.15
C HIS A 345 -3.67 -9.32 -22.50
N SER A 346 -4.81 -8.67 -22.24
CA SER A 346 -6.14 -9.24 -22.51
C SER A 346 -6.59 -9.08 -23.96
N LYS A 347 -5.99 -8.15 -24.71
CA LYS A 347 -6.43 -7.70 -26.05
C LYS A 347 -7.86 -7.14 -26.06
N LYS A 348 -8.36 -6.66 -24.92
CA LYS A 348 -9.65 -5.98 -24.78
C LYS A 348 -9.44 -4.48 -24.73
N ASP A 349 -10.42 -3.73 -25.24
CA ASP A 349 -10.42 -2.28 -25.19
C ASP A 349 -11.09 -1.80 -23.90
N LEU A 350 -10.32 -1.11 -23.05
CA LEU A 350 -10.78 -0.53 -21.79
C LEU A 350 -10.96 0.99 -21.88
N SER A 351 -10.88 1.58 -23.08
CA SER A 351 -11.16 3.01 -23.26
C SER A 351 -12.64 3.34 -23.04
N LEU A 352 -12.88 4.53 -22.51
CA LEU A 352 -14.21 5.13 -22.37
C LEU A 352 -14.46 6.10 -23.52
N PHE A 353 -15.70 6.13 -24.03
CA PHE A 353 -16.10 7.15 -24.98
C PHE A 353 -16.47 8.44 -24.23
N ASP A 354 -15.72 9.50 -24.49
CA ASP A 354 -16.04 10.83 -23.97
C ASP A 354 -17.01 11.53 -24.93
N GLU A 355 -18.22 11.80 -24.43
CA GLU A 355 -19.27 12.46 -25.19
C GLU A 355 -18.95 13.91 -25.54
N GLU A 356 -18.14 14.60 -24.74
CA GLU A 356 -17.79 16.01 -24.97
C GLU A 356 -16.77 16.14 -26.09
N SER A 357 -15.65 15.40 -26.01
CA SER A 357 -14.64 15.42 -27.07
C SER A 357 -14.93 14.52 -28.26
N LYS A 358 -15.95 13.64 -28.17
CA LYS A 358 -16.28 12.60 -29.15
C LYS A 358 -15.10 11.66 -29.45
N GLN A 359 -14.24 11.45 -28.46
CA GLN A 359 -13.04 10.61 -28.57
C GLN A 359 -13.04 9.51 -27.51
N LYS A 360 -12.32 8.43 -27.79
CA LYS A 360 -12.02 7.41 -26.79
C LYS A 360 -10.84 7.86 -25.95
N VAL A 361 -10.95 7.68 -24.63
CA VAL A 361 -9.88 8.00 -23.68
C VAL A 361 -9.62 6.82 -22.76
N VAL A 362 -8.36 6.62 -22.40
CA VAL A 362 -7.98 5.73 -21.29
C VAL A 362 -7.85 6.63 -20.06
N PRO A 363 -8.70 6.46 -19.02
CA PRO A 363 -8.62 7.30 -17.83
C PRO A 363 -7.28 7.14 -17.12
N HIS A 364 -6.84 8.21 -16.46
CA HIS A 364 -5.77 8.14 -15.49
C HIS A 364 -6.32 7.70 -14.13
N VAL A 365 -5.49 7.03 -13.35
CA VAL A 365 -5.84 6.50 -12.04
C VAL A 365 -5.04 7.22 -10.96
N VAL A 366 -5.75 7.72 -9.95
CA VAL A 366 -5.18 8.12 -8.66
C VAL A 366 -5.73 7.14 -7.64
N ALA A 367 -4.83 6.46 -6.93
CA ALA A 367 -5.12 5.41 -5.97
C ALA A 367 -4.64 5.81 -4.57
#